data_AF-A0A672JLD7-F1
#
_entry.id   AF-A0A672JLD7-F1
#
_cell.length_a   1.000
_cell.length_b   1.000
_cell.length_c   1.000
_cell.angle_alpha   90.00
_cell.angle_beta   90.00
_cell.angle_gamma   90.00
#
_symmetry.space_group_name_H-M   'P 1'
#
loop_
_entity.id
_entity.type
_entity.pdbx_description
1 polymer ?
#
loop_
_entity_poly.entity_id
_entity_poly.type
_entity_poly.pdbx_seq_one_letter_code
_entity_poly.pdbx_strand_id
1 'polypeptide(L)'
;MGITHRKSNRAKEKKARRLEERAAMDAVCAKVDAANKLDDPLAAFPAFKKYDRNGLNLQIECKRVTSLNPLSVEWAFELTRANMQTLYEQSEWGWKEREKREEMNDERAWYLLARDADSSPVAFSHFRFDVECGEEVLYW
;
A
#
# COMPACT_ATOMS: atom_id res chain seq x y z
N MET A 1 -17.72 35.57 -39.94
CA MET A 1 -16.65 34.53 -39.91
C MET A 1 -16.05 34.24 -38.52
N GLY A 2 -16.69 34.61 -37.39
CA GLY A 2 -16.07 34.48 -36.05
C GLY A 2 -16.41 33.22 -35.23
N ILE A 3 -17.46 32.48 -35.58
CA ILE A 3 -18.02 31.41 -34.71
C ILE A 3 -17.31 30.05 -34.93
N THR A 4 -16.86 29.77 -36.15
CA THR A 4 -16.19 28.51 -36.53
C THR A 4 -14.76 28.41 -35.97
N HIS A 5 -14.02 29.52 -35.95
CA HIS A 5 -12.65 29.57 -35.44
C HIS A 5 -12.59 29.36 -33.91
N ARG A 6 -13.57 29.93 -33.18
CA ARG A 6 -13.68 29.80 -31.71
C ARG A 6 -14.04 28.37 -31.28
N LYS A 7 -14.89 27.66 -32.05
CA LYS A 7 -15.20 26.24 -31.82
C LYS A 7 -13.99 25.33 -32.07
N SER A 8 -13.18 25.64 -33.09
CA SER A 8 -11.95 24.89 -33.43
C SER A 8 -10.89 24.99 -32.32
N ASN A 9 -10.65 26.18 -31.77
CA ASN A 9 -9.69 26.37 -30.68
C ASN A 9 -10.13 25.66 -29.38
N ARG A 10 -11.41 25.75 -29.01
CA ARG A 10 -11.95 25.02 -27.85
C ARG A 10 -11.81 23.50 -27.96
N ALA A 11 -11.95 22.95 -29.18
CA ALA A 11 -11.76 21.53 -29.43
C ALA A 11 -10.28 21.10 -29.30
N LYS A 12 -9.36 21.94 -29.80
CA LYS A 12 -7.90 21.72 -29.66
C LYS A 12 -7.46 21.78 -28.19
N GLU A 13 -7.90 22.79 -27.45
CA GLU A 13 -7.63 22.93 -26.00
C GLU A 13 -8.16 21.73 -25.22
N LYS A 14 -9.41 21.30 -25.47
CA LYS A 14 -9.98 20.11 -24.82
C LYS A 14 -9.20 18.84 -25.15
N LYS A 15 -8.69 18.69 -26.37
CA LYS A 15 -7.85 17.55 -26.77
C LYS A 15 -6.48 17.59 -26.09
N ALA A 16 -5.84 18.76 -26.02
CA ALA A 16 -4.57 18.95 -25.35
C ALA A 16 -4.68 18.63 -23.85
N ARG A 17 -5.70 19.16 -23.18
CA ARG A 17 -5.94 18.89 -21.75
C ARG A 17 -6.13 17.40 -21.46
N ARG A 18 -6.88 16.68 -22.29
CA ARG A 18 -7.05 15.22 -22.14
C ARG A 18 -5.74 14.44 -22.32
N LEU A 19 -4.87 14.92 -23.21
CA LEU A 19 -3.56 14.29 -23.42
C LEU A 19 -2.66 14.51 -22.21
N GLU A 20 -2.67 15.72 -21.66
CA GLU A 20 -1.93 16.06 -20.44
C GLU A 20 -2.45 15.30 -19.22
N GLU A 21 -3.77 15.26 -19.00
CA GLU A 21 -4.43 14.47 -17.95
C GLU A 21 -4.03 12.98 -18.05
N ARG A 22 -4.00 12.43 -19.27
CA ARG A 22 -3.57 11.03 -19.50
C ARG A 22 -2.08 10.85 -19.23
N ALA A 23 -1.22 11.74 -19.73
CA ALA A 23 0.21 11.64 -19.51
C ALA A 23 0.57 11.76 -18.01
N ALA A 24 -0.13 12.62 -17.28
CA ALA A 24 0.00 12.73 -15.83
C ALA A 24 -0.39 11.41 -15.14
N MET A 25 -1.51 10.81 -15.51
CA MET A 25 -1.95 9.52 -14.98
C MET A 25 -0.95 8.40 -15.30
N ASP A 26 -0.47 8.32 -16.55
CA ASP A 26 0.51 7.31 -16.97
C ASP A 26 1.82 7.45 -16.16
N ALA A 27 2.25 8.67 -15.85
CA ALA A 27 3.43 8.93 -15.02
C ALA A 27 3.24 8.47 -13.56
N VAL A 28 2.05 8.65 -12.99
CA VAL A 28 1.70 8.19 -11.64
C VAL A 28 1.67 6.66 -11.58
N CYS A 29 0.99 6.01 -12.54
CA CYS A 29 0.98 4.55 -12.66
C CYS A 29 2.41 3.98 -12.81
N ALA A 30 3.28 4.63 -13.59
CA ALA A 30 4.65 4.18 -13.77
C ALA A 30 5.47 4.16 -12.47
N LYS A 31 5.23 5.10 -11.55
CA LYS A 31 5.89 5.12 -10.23
C LYS A 31 5.41 3.96 -9.36
N VAL A 32 4.09 3.75 -9.30
CA VAL A 32 3.49 2.64 -8.53
C VAL A 32 3.96 1.29 -9.08
N ASP A 33 3.97 1.14 -10.39
CA ASP A 33 4.49 -0.07 -11.06
C ASP A 33 5.97 -0.30 -10.76
N ALA A 34 6.78 0.75 -10.73
CA ALA A 34 8.20 0.66 -10.38
C ALA A 34 8.37 0.22 -8.92
N ALA A 35 7.60 0.78 -7.98
CA ALA A 35 7.63 0.40 -6.58
C ALA A 35 7.19 -1.07 -6.39
N ASN A 36 6.10 -1.48 -7.05
CA ASN A 36 5.60 -2.86 -7.04
C ASN A 36 6.47 -3.83 -7.87
N LYS A 37 7.56 -3.39 -8.50
CA LYS A 37 8.58 -4.27 -9.11
C LYS A 37 9.81 -4.47 -8.24
N LEU A 38 9.92 -3.75 -7.11
CA LEU A 38 10.98 -4.00 -6.15
C LEU A 38 10.84 -5.39 -5.53
N ASP A 39 11.97 -6.03 -5.26
CA ASP A 39 12.02 -7.26 -4.47
C ASP A 39 11.92 -6.96 -2.97
N ASP A 40 12.66 -5.94 -2.53
CA ASP A 40 12.72 -5.48 -1.13
C ASP A 40 12.76 -3.94 -1.06
N PRO A 41 11.63 -3.28 -0.76
CA PRO A 41 11.56 -1.83 -0.59
C PRO A 41 12.50 -1.29 0.51
N LEU A 42 12.89 -2.12 1.47
CA LEU A 42 13.75 -1.74 2.59
C LEU A 42 15.25 -1.91 2.28
N ALA A 43 15.60 -2.43 1.10
CA ALA A 43 17.00 -2.67 0.70
C ALA A 43 17.84 -1.37 0.69
N ALA A 44 17.23 -0.24 0.32
CA ALA A 44 17.89 1.07 0.34
C ALA A 44 18.13 1.63 1.75
N PHE A 45 17.54 1.00 2.78
CA PHE A 45 17.52 1.48 4.17
C PHE A 45 18.05 0.42 5.15
N PRO A 46 19.27 -0.10 4.97
CA PRO A 46 19.77 -1.23 5.75
C PRO A 46 19.84 -0.95 7.26
N ALA A 47 20.07 0.32 7.64
CA ALA A 47 20.08 0.73 9.05
C ALA A 47 18.71 0.55 9.75
N PHE A 48 17.61 0.50 8.99
CA PHE A 48 16.26 0.33 9.51
C PHE A 48 15.79 -1.13 9.52
N LYS A 49 16.65 -2.07 9.10
CA LYS A 49 16.37 -3.52 9.19
C LYS A 49 16.58 -4.08 10.60
N LYS A 50 17.09 -3.28 11.54
CA LYS A 50 17.26 -3.67 12.94
C LYS A 50 16.75 -2.57 13.86
N TYR A 51 16.01 -2.96 14.89
CA TYR A 51 15.61 -2.09 15.99
C TYR A 51 16.22 -2.62 17.29
N ASP A 52 17.15 -1.86 17.87
CA ASP A 52 17.89 -2.24 19.09
C ASP A 52 17.85 -1.08 20.09
N ARG A 53 16.68 -0.89 20.73
CA ARG A 53 16.40 0.22 21.66
C ARG A 53 15.39 -0.22 22.71
N ASN A 54 15.44 0.39 23.89
CA ASN A 54 14.46 0.19 24.97
C ASN A 54 14.28 -1.28 25.40
N GLY A 55 15.36 -2.08 25.35
CA GLY A 55 15.31 -3.51 25.70
C GLY A 55 14.75 -4.41 24.59
N LEU A 56 14.38 -3.87 23.44
CA LEU A 56 13.98 -4.64 22.26
C LEU A 56 15.19 -4.86 21.34
N ASN A 57 15.27 -6.05 20.75
CA ASN A 57 16.23 -6.40 19.71
C ASN A 57 15.48 -7.13 18.59
N LEU A 58 15.04 -6.38 17.59
CA LEU A 58 14.14 -6.85 16.54
C LEU A 58 14.81 -6.77 15.17
N GLN A 59 14.52 -7.75 14.33
CA GLN A 59 14.80 -7.72 12.89
C GLN A 59 13.55 -7.26 12.15
N ILE A 60 13.72 -6.36 11.19
CA ILE A 60 12.65 -5.81 10.37
C ILE A 60 12.84 -6.27 8.93
N GLU A 61 11.81 -6.92 8.39
CA GLU A 61 11.76 -7.37 6.99
C GLU A 61 10.58 -6.74 6.26
N CYS A 62 10.74 -6.49 4.96
CA CYS A 62 9.65 -6.07 4.08
C CYS A 62 9.44 -7.12 3.01
N LYS A 63 8.22 -7.66 2.90
CA LYS A 63 7.89 -8.77 2.01
C LYS A 63 6.50 -8.64 1.42
N ARG A 64 6.30 -9.15 0.20
CA ARG A 64 4.96 -9.33 -0.35
C ARG A 64 4.23 -10.44 0.36
N VAL A 65 2.91 -10.35 0.47
CA VAL A 65 2.08 -11.41 1.04
C VAL A 65 2.31 -12.76 0.35
N THR A 66 2.51 -12.74 -0.98
CA THR A 66 2.79 -13.94 -1.80
C THR A 66 4.11 -14.63 -1.47
N SER A 67 5.02 -13.94 -0.77
CA SER A 67 6.31 -14.47 -0.32
C SER A 67 6.36 -14.76 1.19
N LEU A 68 5.29 -14.46 1.92
CA LEU A 68 5.20 -14.70 3.35
C LEU A 68 4.72 -16.11 3.66
N ASN A 69 5.15 -16.62 4.82
CA ASN A 69 4.53 -17.80 5.40
C ASN A 69 3.06 -17.46 5.71
N PRO A 70 2.08 -18.27 5.26
CA PRO A 70 0.67 -18.06 5.57
C PRO A 70 0.38 -17.90 7.08
N LEU A 71 1.16 -18.56 7.94
CA LEU A 71 1.04 -18.41 9.40
C LEU A 71 1.40 -17.00 9.89
N SER A 72 2.29 -16.28 9.20
CA SER A 72 2.59 -14.88 9.53
C SER A 72 1.43 -13.95 9.14
N VAL A 73 0.74 -14.24 8.05
CA VAL A 73 -0.46 -13.48 7.63
C VAL A 73 -1.62 -13.74 8.58
N GLU A 74 -1.81 -15.00 8.99
CA GLU A 74 -2.82 -15.36 9.98
C GLU A 74 -2.54 -14.71 11.34
N TRP A 75 -1.30 -14.74 11.80
CA TRP A 75 -0.89 -14.05 13.03
C TRP A 75 -1.17 -12.55 12.95
N ALA A 76 -0.87 -11.91 11.82
CA ALA A 76 -1.13 -10.48 11.62
C ALA A 76 -2.64 -10.18 11.66
N PHE A 77 -3.46 -11.03 11.02
CA PHE A 77 -4.92 -10.89 11.06
C PHE A 77 -5.46 -11.03 12.49
N GLU A 78 -5.05 -12.06 13.23
CA GLU A 78 -5.51 -12.27 14.60
C GLU A 78 -5.05 -11.14 15.54
N LEU A 79 -3.85 -10.58 15.32
CA LEU A 79 -3.41 -9.39 16.04
C LEU A 79 -4.29 -8.16 15.71
N THR A 80 -4.62 -7.94 14.43
CA THR A 80 -5.56 -6.87 14.04
C THR A 80 -6.92 -7.07 14.66
N ARG A 81 -7.45 -8.30 14.62
CA ARG A 81 -8.74 -8.65 15.22
C ARG A 81 -8.75 -8.33 16.70
N ALA A 82 -7.77 -8.83 17.45
CA ALA A 82 -7.66 -8.62 18.90
C ALA A 82 -7.60 -7.13 19.26
N ASN A 83 -6.91 -6.32 18.46
CA ASN A 83 -6.74 -4.90 18.74
C ASN A 83 -7.90 -4.03 18.25
N MET A 84 -8.56 -4.41 17.14
CA MET A 84 -9.44 -3.51 16.39
C MET A 84 -10.90 -3.97 16.33
N GLN A 85 -11.22 -5.24 16.54
CA GLN A 85 -12.58 -5.78 16.33
C GLN A 85 -13.65 -4.96 17.07
N THR A 86 -13.46 -4.74 18.37
CA THR A 86 -14.41 -3.97 19.19
C THR A 86 -14.57 -2.52 18.72
N LEU A 87 -13.48 -1.88 18.27
CA LEU A 87 -13.52 -0.51 17.76
C LEU A 87 -14.31 -0.43 16.44
N TYR A 88 -14.13 -1.41 15.56
CA TYR A 88 -14.90 -1.52 14.32
C TYR A 88 -16.39 -1.78 14.58
N GLU A 89 -16.72 -2.69 15.49
CA GLU A 89 -18.09 -3.01 15.89
C GLU A 89 -18.84 -1.81 16.49
N GLN A 90 -18.12 -0.90 17.16
CA GLN A 90 -18.67 0.35 17.70
C GLN A 90 -18.76 1.49 16.68
N SER A 91 -18.14 1.32 15.51
CA SER A 91 -18.16 2.30 14.42
C SER A 91 -19.28 2.02 13.41
N GLU A 92 -19.50 2.95 12.48
CA GLU A 92 -20.45 2.76 11.37
C GLU A 92 -20.04 1.66 10.38
N TRP A 93 -18.78 1.23 10.40
CA TRP A 93 -18.24 0.24 9.45
C TRP A 93 -18.53 -1.20 9.86
N GLY A 94 -18.61 -1.48 11.16
CA GLY A 94 -18.68 -2.83 11.71
C GLY A 94 -17.40 -3.65 11.50
N TRP A 95 -17.27 -4.79 12.19
CA TRP A 95 -16.19 -5.75 11.93
C TRP A 95 -16.62 -6.76 10.88
N LYS A 96 -15.90 -6.77 9.75
CA LYS A 96 -16.16 -7.67 8.63
C LYS A 96 -14.98 -8.59 8.39
N GLU A 97 -14.97 -9.70 9.11
CA GLU A 97 -13.85 -10.65 9.10
C GLU A 97 -13.45 -11.11 7.70
N ARG A 98 -14.41 -11.54 6.86
CA ARG A 98 -14.12 -12.00 5.50
C ARG A 98 -13.47 -10.92 4.65
N GLU A 99 -14.02 -9.70 4.66
CA GLU A 99 -13.48 -8.57 3.88
C GLU A 99 -12.07 -8.19 4.37
N LYS A 100 -11.84 -8.17 5.69
CA LYS A 100 -10.52 -7.87 6.25
C LYS A 100 -9.49 -8.97 5.94
N ARG A 101 -9.89 -10.25 5.95
CA ARG A 101 -9.02 -11.37 5.52
C ARG A 101 -8.69 -11.26 4.03
N GLU A 102 -9.66 -10.92 3.18
CA GLU A 102 -9.45 -10.70 1.74
C GLU A 102 -8.50 -9.52 1.49
N GLU A 103 -8.68 -8.41 2.20
CA GLU A 103 -7.80 -7.23 2.14
C GLU A 103 -6.35 -7.59 2.50
N MET A 104 -6.14 -8.29 3.61
CA MET A 104 -4.82 -8.68 4.09
C MET A 104 -4.15 -9.76 3.21
N ASN A 105 -4.92 -10.53 2.43
CA ASN A 105 -4.40 -11.54 1.51
C ASN A 105 -4.33 -11.09 0.04
N ASP A 106 -4.65 -9.83 -0.28
CA ASP A 106 -4.56 -9.30 -1.64
C ASP A 106 -3.13 -9.41 -2.15
N GLU A 107 -2.93 -9.92 -3.37
CA GLU A 107 -1.60 -10.17 -3.94
C GLU A 107 -0.69 -8.92 -4.02
N ARG A 108 -1.28 -7.73 -3.98
CA ARG A 108 -0.57 -6.44 -3.97
C ARG A 108 -0.11 -6.02 -2.58
N ALA A 109 -0.51 -6.74 -1.53
CA ALA A 109 -0.18 -6.44 -0.16
C ALA A 109 1.30 -6.66 0.14
N TRP A 110 1.88 -5.66 0.78
CA TRP A 110 3.19 -5.68 1.39
C TRP A 110 3.04 -5.70 2.91
N TYR A 111 3.97 -6.39 3.56
CA TYR A 111 4.10 -6.42 5.00
C TYR A 111 5.49 -5.96 5.39
N LEU A 112 5.54 -5.00 6.30
CA LEU A 112 6.70 -4.76 7.14
C LEU A 112 6.50 -5.57 8.43
N LEU A 113 7.38 -6.53 8.72
CA LEU A 113 7.30 -7.40 9.89
C LEU A 113 8.50 -7.15 10.80
N ALA A 114 8.23 -6.98 12.10
CA ALA A 114 9.24 -7.01 13.13
C ALA A 114 9.25 -8.39 13.80
N ARG A 115 10.42 -9.01 13.89
CA ARG A 115 10.65 -10.31 14.51
C ARG A 115 11.63 -10.22 15.66
N ASP A 116 11.39 -10.98 16.71
CA ASP A 116 12.31 -11.11 17.83
C ASP A 116 13.48 -12.08 17.53
N ALA A 117 14.30 -12.37 18.55
CA ALA A 117 15.45 -13.26 18.44
C ALA A 117 15.07 -14.71 18.08
N ASP A 118 13.84 -15.14 18.40
CA ASP A 118 13.32 -16.48 18.07
C ASP A 118 12.65 -16.49 16.68
N SER A 119 12.79 -15.40 15.92
CA SER A 119 12.13 -15.19 14.63
C SER A 119 10.60 -15.15 14.70
N SER A 120 10.04 -14.96 15.90
CA SER A 120 8.60 -14.82 16.09
C SER A 120 8.15 -13.41 15.72
N PRO A 121 7.05 -13.25 14.97
CA PRO A 121 6.54 -11.93 14.64
C PRO A 121 5.95 -11.26 15.89
N VAL A 122 6.29 -9.98 16.10
CA VAL A 122 5.84 -9.19 17.26
C VAL A 122 5.12 -7.90 16.89
N ALA A 123 5.36 -7.38 15.69
CA ALA A 123 4.64 -6.24 15.13
C ALA A 123 4.61 -6.31 13.60
N PHE A 124 3.64 -5.64 13.00
CA PHE A 124 3.61 -5.49 11.55
C PHE A 124 2.97 -4.17 11.11
N SER A 125 3.21 -3.82 9.85
CA SER A 125 2.41 -2.87 9.07
C SER A 125 2.06 -3.53 7.74
N HIS A 126 0.78 -3.53 7.39
CA HIS A 126 0.27 -3.91 6.08
C HIS A 126 0.16 -2.64 5.24
N PHE A 127 0.62 -2.68 3.99
CA PHE A 127 0.48 -1.55 3.08
C PHE A 127 0.52 -1.97 1.61
N ARG A 128 0.23 -1.03 0.71
CA ARG A 128 0.31 -1.17 -0.75
C ARG A 128 0.87 0.10 -1.37
N PHE A 129 1.59 -0.05 -2.47
CA PHE A 129 1.79 1.07 -3.40
C PHE A 129 0.60 1.08 -4.36
N ASP A 130 -0.19 2.15 -4.34
CA ASP A 130 -1.41 2.25 -5.15
C ASP A 130 -1.59 3.68 -5.70
N VAL A 131 -2.59 3.86 -6.57
CA VAL A 131 -3.02 5.16 -7.08
C VAL A 131 -4.38 5.50 -6.47
N GLU A 132 -4.44 6.58 -5.70
CA GLU A 132 -5.69 7.07 -5.13
C GLU A 132 -5.91 8.53 -5.53
N CYS A 133 -7.11 8.84 -6.04
CA CYS A 133 -7.45 10.17 -6.55
C CYS A 133 -6.47 10.75 -7.60
N GLY A 134 -5.74 9.89 -8.31
CA GLY A 134 -4.77 10.29 -9.33
C GLY A 134 -3.38 10.61 -8.80
N GLU A 135 -3.11 10.32 -7.53
CA GLU A 135 -1.80 10.48 -6.91
C GLU A 135 -1.22 9.12 -6.50
N GLU A 136 0.10 8.97 -6.57
CA GLU A 136 0.77 7.79 -6.00
C GLU A 136 0.71 7.83 -4.46
N VAL A 137 0.20 6.76 -3.85
CA VAL A 137 0.03 6.68 -2.40
C VAL A 137 0.62 5.39 -1.83
N LEU A 138 1.01 5.47 -0.55
CA LEU A 138 1.19 4.30 0.29
C LEU A 138 -0.14 4.09 1.03
N TYR A 139 -0.90 3.07 0.65
CA TYR A 139 -2.18 2.74 1.29
C TYR A 139 -1.92 1.75 2.43
N TRP A 140 -2.40 2.02 3.65
CA TRP A 140 -2.13 1.21 4.85
C TRP A 140 -3.40 0.81 5.61
#